data_AF-A0A5S3RLI4-F1
#
_entry.id   AF-A0A5S3RLI4-F1
#
_cell.length_a   1.000
_cell.length_b   1.000
_cell.length_c   1.000
_cell.angle_alpha   90.00
_cell.angle_beta   90.00
_cell.angle_gamma   90.00
#
_symmetry.space_group_name_H-M   'P 1'
#
loop_
_entity.id
_entity.type
_entity.pdbx_description
1 polymer ?
#
loop_
_entity_poly.entity_id
_entity_poly.type
_entity_poly.pdbx_seq_one_letter_code
_entity_poly.pdbx_strand_id
1 'polypeptide(L)'
;MIIDDIIAGIDEGGPKSYYSFETLVQHLLKHHIESQEKKLLIATDSMKYGDAFAPDGFDQFVGPTLIEIKFNLARLPVRHFIERSIYRLLNEYTENNFENVLIISAKPISEKFLFRVEDELSRNNLPFKVTFWGPAELNKIASKNRKVVNKIANNLFALRLSSAIFKPIRDWKNEREEIVENLKSCYKKGQFSLLLGAGVSSSAGMPDWNTLLNSLFVTYLTQEFDDVAMGDKDIGDLVSRLNSIDEPSALMAARYLRKGLSKWDGEAKEFIEAVTKNLYKLRNNKFPIDSELIKSIASMCLPRRTGAKVKSVVTYNFDDLLERQLSNNAILHRCIYTDNESYDPDELPVYHVHGFLPEDRKTYDGLDNSTLVFSEEGYHQIYSDSYHWSNLVQLNSFRESNCLMVGLSMTDPNLRRLLDISSKNTERSKHFAFMKRLSSSEFCYETQNGRKSKVIQNTGAADKFLYGHHSLNEELMKELGVTIIWYESYDDIPEIIREVTKQEN
;
A
#
# COMPACT_ATOMS: atom_id res chain seq x y z
N MET A 1 25.69 -16.48 17.97
CA MET A 1 25.32 -17.63 17.13
C MET A 1 25.01 -17.02 15.78
N ILE A 2 25.63 -17.46 14.68
CA ILE A 2 25.70 -16.66 13.44
C ILE A 2 24.32 -16.24 12.93
N ILE A 3 23.35 -17.16 12.95
CA ILE A 3 21.99 -16.84 12.50
C ILE A 3 21.24 -16.00 13.51
N ASP A 4 21.40 -16.21 14.81
CA ASP A 4 20.73 -15.38 15.82
C ASP A 4 21.25 -13.94 15.78
N ASP A 5 22.54 -13.74 15.49
CA ASP A 5 23.15 -12.41 15.34
C ASP A 5 22.62 -11.70 14.06
N ILE A 6 22.43 -12.47 12.98
CA ILE A 6 21.85 -11.96 11.72
C ILE A 6 20.35 -11.70 11.86
N ILE A 7 19.61 -12.58 12.54
CA ILE A 7 18.19 -12.39 12.85
C ILE A 7 18.02 -11.17 13.74
N ALA A 8 18.86 -10.97 14.76
CA ALA A 8 18.83 -9.76 15.60
C ALA A 8 19.08 -8.48 14.80
N GLY A 9 19.90 -8.54 13.74
CA GLY A 9 20.12 -7.42 12.82
C GLY A 9 18.98 -7.19 11.80
N ILE A 10 18.07 -8.16 11.61
CA ILE A 10 16.97 -8.13 10.63
C ILE A 10 15.59 -8.04 11.30
N ASP A 11 15.47 -8.41 12.58
CA ASP A 11 14.22 -8.44 13.37
C ASP A 11 13.80 -7.03 13.82
N GLU A 12 13.48 -6.20 12.82
CA GLU A 12 12.75 -4.93 13.00
C GLU A 12 11.23 -5.15 13.14
N GLY A 13 10.77 -6.38 12.85
CA GLY A 13 9.37 -6.78 12.76
C GLY A 13 8.79 -6.63 11.35
N GLY A 14 7.74 -7.41 11.05
CA GLY A 14 6.85 -7.19 9.90
C GLY A 14 7.23 -7.95 8.62
N PRO A 15 6.64 -7.57 7.47
CA PRO A 15 6.91 -8.23 6.19
C PRO A 15 8.38 -8.11 5.81
N LYS A 16 9.01 -6.97 6.11
CA LYS A 16 10.43 -6.74 5.84
C LYS A 16 11.33 -7.79 6.49
N SER A 17 11.12 -8.08 7.78
CA SER A 17 11.86 -9.14 8.50
C SER A 17 11.54 -10.53 7.95
N TYR A 18 10.27 -10.81 7.65
CA TYR A 18 9.86 -12.09 7.05
C TYR A 18 10.54 -12.32 5.70
N TYR A 19 10.43 -11.40 4.74
CA TYR A 19 11.00 -11.54 3.40
C TYR A 19 12.53 -11.60 3.42
N SER A 20 13.16 -10.85 4.34
CA SER A 20 14.60 -10.86 4.52
C SER A 20 15.09 -12.21 5.07
N PHE A 21 14.37 -12.79 6.04
CA PHE A 21 14.63 -14.13 6.55
C PHE A 21 14.37 -15.22 5.50
N GLU A 22 13.26 -15.11 4.76
CA GLU A 22 12.92 -16.02 3.67
C GLU A 22 14.02 -16.05 2.61
N THR A 23 14.47 -14.87 2.15
CA THR A 23 15.57 -14.72 1.19
C THR A 23 16.86 -15.35 1.75
N LEU A 24 17.19 -15.09 3.02
CA LEU A 24 18.37 -15.67 3.66
C LEU A 24 18.32 -17.20 3.63
N VAL A 25 17.19 -17.79 4.04
CA VAL A 25 17.00 -19.25 4.11
C VAL A 25 17.01 -19.87 2.72
N GLN A 26 16.29 -19.31 1.75
CA GLN A 26 16.25 -19.80 0.37
C GLN A 26 17.65 -19.81 -0.26
N HIS A 27 18.41 -18.72 -0.15
CA HIS A 27 19.77 -18.65 -0.71
C HIS A 27 20.77 -19.54 0.05
N LEU A 28 20.65 -19.65 1.37
CA LEU A 28 21.48 -20.53 2.18
C LEU A 28 21.25 -22.00 1.81
N LEU A 29 19.98 -22.42 1.74
CA LEU A 29 19.60 -23.77 1.36
C LEU A 29 19.97 -24.07 -0.07
N LYS A 30 19.77 -23.13 -1.00
CA LYS A 30 20.19 -23.29 -2.39
C LYS A 30 21.67 -23.63 -2.47
N HIS A 31 22.52 -22.86 -1.81
CA HIS A 31 23.97 -23.11 -1.80
C HIS A 31 24.32 -24.46 -1.15
N HIS A 32 23.68 -24.79 -0.02
CA HIS A 32 23.93 -26.04 0.70
C HIS A 32 23.49 -27.28 -0.10
N ILE A 33 22.32 -27.23 -0.75
CA ILE A 33 21.77 -28.34 -1.53
C ILE A 33 22.55 -28.50 -2.85
N GLU A 34 22.91 -27.40 -3.51
CA GLU A 34 23.76 -27.44 -4.72
C GLU A 34 25.16 -27.99 -4.41
N SER A 35 25.70 -27.77 -3.21
CA SER A 35 26.95 -28.40 -2.77
C SER A 35 26.90 -29.93 -2.65
N GLN A 36 25.68 -30.49 -2.63
CA GLN A 36 25.42 -31.94 -2.64
C GLN A 36 25.06 -32.46 -4.04
N GLU A 37 25.28 -31.65 -5.08
CA GLU A 37 24.88 -31.96 -6.47
C GLU A 37 23.37 -32.16 -6.66
N LYS A 38 22.56 -31.60 -5.75
CA LYS A 38 21.10 -31.65 -5.81
C LYS A 38 20.51 -30.30 -6.19
N LYS A 39 19.28 -30.31 -6.68
CA LYS A 39 18.59 -29.08 -7.12
C LYS A 39 17.62 -28.57 -6.05
N LEU A 40 17.60 -27.25 -5.84
CA LEU A 40 16.53 -26.55 -5.14
C LEU A 40 15.75 -25.68 -6.12
N LEU A 41 14.43 -25.86 -6.16
CA LEU A 41 13.50 -24.98 -6.86
C LEU A 41 12.93 -23.99 -5.84
N ILE A 42 13.26 -22.71 -5.96
CA ILE A 42 12.63 -21.67 -5.13
C ILE A 42 11.26 -21.38 -5.74
N ALA A 43 10.23 -21.26 -4.90
CA ALA A 43 8.89 -20.98 -5.38
C ALA A 43 8.87 -19.64 -6.14
N THR A 44 8.62 -19.73 -7.44
CA THR A 44 8.09 -18.63 -8.24
C THR A 44 6.56 -18.66 -8.15
N ASP A 45 5.85 -17.59 -8.51
CA ASP A 45 4.37 -17.54 -8.44
C ASP A 45 3.65 -18.69 -9.21
N SER A 46 4.38 -19.46 -10.03
CA SER A 46 3.95 -20.71 -10.67
C SER A 46 3.89 -21.93 -9.73
N MET A 47 4.67 -21.95 -8.65
CA MET A 47 4.52 -22.91 -7.55
C MET A 47 3.51 -22.30 -6.57
N LYS A 48 2.25 -22.74 -6.66
CA LYS A 48 1.20 -22.33 -5.71
C LYS A 48 1.42 -22.91 -4.30
N TYR A 49 2.45 -23.73 -4.10
CA TYR A 49 2.68 -24.53 -2.90
C TYR A 49 4.14 -24.45 -2.43
N GLY A 50 4.31 -24.18 -1.12
CA GLY A 50 5.62 -24.02 -0.46
C GLY A 50 6.42 -22.76 -0.86
N ASP A 51 7.45 -22.43 -0.09
CA ASP A 51 8.40 -21.35 -0.39
C ASP A 51 9.62 -21.87 -1.19
N ALA A 52 9.92 -23.17 -1.09
CA ALA A 52 10.88 -23.87 -1.95
C ALA A 52 10.61 -25.38 -2.01
N PHE A 53 11.14 -26.05 -3.03
CA PHE A 53 10.96 -27.48 -3.27
C PHE A 53 12.28 -28.14 -3.70
N ALA A 54 12.66 -29.20 -3.00
CA ALA A 54 13.84 -30.02 -3.27
C ALA A 54 13.39 -31.39 -3.80
N PRO A 55 13.36 -31.63 -5.14
CA PRO A 55 12.83 -32.87 -5.71
C PRO A 55 13.61 -34.13 -5.29
N ASP A 56 14.91 -34.02 -5.07
CA ASP A 56 15.79 -35.14 -4.70
C ASP A 56 16.03 -35.25 -3.18
N GLY A 57 15.32 -34.43 -2.40
CA GLY A 57 15.59 -34.21 -0.98
C GLY A 57 16.99 -33.65 -0.72
N PHE A 58 17.47 -33.69 0.52
CA PHE A 58 18.81 -33.24 0.91
C PHE A 58 19.16 -33.71 2.32
N ASP A 59 20.45 -33.83 2.64
CA ASP A 59 20.93 -34.37 3.93
C ASP A 59 20.20 -35.67 4.32
N GLN A 60 19.41 -35.64 5.40
CA GLN A 60 18.63 -36.74 5.96
C GLN A 60 17.23 -36.90 5.35
N PHE A 61 16.78 -35.94 4.54
CA PHE A 61 15.50 -35.99 3.85
C PHE A 61 15.68 -36.77 2.54
N VAL A 62 15.26 -38.03 2.56
CA VAL A 62 15.23 -38.89 1.37
C VAL A 62 13.88 -38.68 0.68
N GLY A 63 13.90 -38.40 -0.63
CA GLY A 63 12.71 -38.15 -1.43
C GLY A 63 12.29 -36.68 -1.54
N PRO A 64 11.29 -36.36 -2.37
CA PRO A 64 10.89 -34.99 -2.64
C PRO A 64 10.46 -34.26 -1.37
N THR A 65 11.08 -33.11 -1.11
CA THR A 65 10.94 -32.35 0.13
C THR A 65 10.44 -30.94 -0.15
N LEU A 66 9.27 -30.62 0.40
CA LEU A 66 8.70 -29.29 0.35
C LEU A 66 9.18 -28.46 1.55
N ILE A 67 9.51 -27.19 1.31
CA ILE A 67 10.05 -26.29 2.32
C ILE A 67 9.10 -25.11 2.49
N GLU A 68 8.61 -24.92 3.71
CA GLU A 68 7.81 -23.76 4.11
C GLU A 68 8.58 -22.97 5.16
N ILE A 69 8.69 -21.67 4.95
CA ILE A 69 9.39 -20.73 5.80
C ILE A 69 8.33 -19.91 6.56
N LYS A 70 8.55 -19.79 7.87
CA LYS A 70 7.71 -19.00 8.78
C LYS A 70 8.61 -18.17 9.67
N PHE A 71 8.24 -16.92 9.93
CA PHE A 71 9.05 -16.11 10.84
C PHE A 71 8.86 -16.56 12.29
N ASN A 72 7.61 -16.77 12.70
CA ASN A 72 7.31 -17.16 14.08
C ASN A 72 6.11 -18.12 14.15
N LEU A 73 6.40 -19.40 14.41
CA LEU A 73 5.37 -20.43 14.59
C LEU A 73 4.53 -20.26 15.86
N ALA A 74 5.06 -19.62 16.91
CA ALA A 74 4.38 -19.47 18.19
C ALA A 74 3.31 -18.37 18.21
N ARG A 75 3.14 -17.65 17.10
CA ARG A 75 2.24 -16.50 17.01
C ARG A 75 0.76 -16.89 16.91
N LEU A 76 0.49 -18.08 16.37
CA LEU A 76 -0.86 -18.59 16.17
C LEU A 76 -1.12 -19.76 17.13
N PRO A 77 -2.37 -19.94 17.59
CA PRO A 77 -2.76 -21.17 18.26
C PRO A 77 -2.43 -22.38 17.38
N VAL A 78 -1.92 -23.46 17.98
CA VAL A 78 -1.48 -24.69 17.28
C VAL A 78 -2.52 -25.18 16.27
N ARG A 79 -3.79 -25.28 16.70
CA ARG A 79 -4.89 -25.69 15.84
C ARG A 79 -5.04 -24.84 14.59
N HIS A 80 -4.95 -23.51 14.72
CA HIS A 80 -5.06 -22.60 13.59
C HIS A 80 -3.86 -22.72 12.64
N PHE A 81 -2.67 -22.98 13.18
CA PHE A 81 -1.48 -23.27 12.38
C PHE A 81 -1.67 -24.56 11.56
N ILE A 82 -2.14 -25.65 12.18
CA ILE A 82 -2.39 -26.91 11.47
C ILE A 82 -3.47 -26.72 10.40
N GLU A 83 -4.57 -26.05 10.76
CA GLU A 83 -5.66 -25.80 9.81
C GLU A 83 -5.21 -25.00 8.59
N ARG A 84 -4.37 -23.98 8.79
CA ARG A 84 -3.96 -23.06 7.73
C ARG A 84 -2.76 -23.55 6.92
N SER A 85 -1.80 -24.19 7.58
CA SER A 85 -0.55 -24.61 6.95
C SER A 85 -0.59 -26.06 6.52
N ILE A 86 -1.10 -26.98 7.34
CA ILE A 86 -1.00 -28.43 7.07
C ILE A 86 -2.16 -28.93 6.21
N TYR A 87 -3.41 -28.51 6.47
CA TYR A 87 -4.52 -28.90 5.58
C TYR A 87 -4.41 -28.30 4.19
N ARG A 88 -3.79 -27.11 4.04
CA ARG A 88 -3.48 -26.57 2.72
C ARG A 88 -2.53 -27.50 1.95
N LEU A 89 -1.49 -27.99 2.62
CA LEU A 89 -0.52 -28.93 2.03
C LEU A 89 -1.16 -30.28 1.65
N LEU A 90 -2.20 -30.72 2.36
CA LEU A 90 -2.95 -31.93 1.98
C LEU A 90 -3.66 -31.79 0.63
N ASN A 91 -4.28 -30.65 0.37
CA ASN A 91 -4.89 -30.37 -0.95
C ASN A 91 -3.81 -30.25 -2.04
N GLU A 92 -2.61 -29.81 -1.70
CA GLU A 92 -1.50 -29.69 -2.66
C GLU A 92 -0.81 -31.03 -2.91
N TYR A 93 -0.76 -31.91 -1.92
CA TYR A 93 -0.22 -33.27 -2.05
C TYR A 93 -0.95 -34.06 -3.14
N THR A 94 -2.26 -33.88 -3.28
CA THR A 94 -3.04 -34.54 -4.34
C THR A 94 -2.62 -34.11 -5.75
N GLU A 95 -2.03 -32.93 -5.91
CA GLU A 95 -1.54 -32.42 -7.20
C GLU A 95 -0.02 -32.66 -7.39
N ASN A 96 0.74 -32.71 -6.30
CA ASN A 96 2.20 -32.85 -6.32
C ASN A 96 2.64 -33.80 -5.20
N ASN A 97 3.14 -34.99 -5.57
CA ASN A 97 3.60 -35.97 -4.59
C ASN A 97 4.92 -35.52 -3.94
N PHE A 98 4.88 -35.26 -2.62
CA PHE A 98 6.06 -35.02 -1.80
C PHE A 98 6.07 -35.92 -0.56
N GLU A 99 7.24 -36.42 -0.18
CA GLU A 99 7.39 -37.35 0.96
C GLU A 99 7.65 -36.63 2.28
N ASN A 100 8.30 -35.46 2.21
CA ASN A 100 8.70 -34.68 3.38
C ASN A 100 8.24 -33.24 3.27
N VAL A 101 7.82 -32.67 4.39
CA VAL A 101 7.52 -31.25 4.58
C VAL A 101 8.43 -30.72 5.67
N LEU A 102 9.26 -29.74 5.32
CA LEU A 102 10.15 -29.05 6.23
C LEU A 102 9.61 -27.65 6.53
N ILE A 103 9.29 -27.39 7.80
CA ILE A 103 8.83 -26.08 8.27
C ILE A 103 9.95 -25.40 9.04
N ILE A 104 10.44 -24.27 8.52
CA ILE A 104 11.58 -23.53 9.06
C ILE A 104 11.09 -22.28 9.78
N SER A 105 11.49 -22.11 11.05
CA SER A 105 11.15 -20.96 11.89
C SER A 105 12.36 -20.08 12.17
N ALA A 106 12.19 -18.75 12.04
CA ALA A 106 13.21 -17.79 12.46
C ALA A 106 13.32 -17.71 14.00
N LYS A 107 12.20 -17.85 14.72
CA LYS A 107 12.19 -17.83 16.19
C LYS A 107 12.28 -19.24 16.77
N PRO A 108 12.89 -19.43 17.96
CA PRO A 108 12.95 -20.70 18.65
C PRO A 108 11.55 -21.30 18.84
N ILE A 109 11.43 -22.59 18.58
CA ILE A 109 10.16 -23.33 18.69
C ILE A 109 10.10 -23.94 20.09
N SER A 110 9.06 -23.62 20.86
CA SER A 110 8.91 -24.19 22.21
C SER A 110 8.61 -25.69 22.14
N GLU A 111 9.17 -26.49 23.05
CA GLU A 111 8.88 -27.93 23.16
C GLU A 111 7.38 -28.21 23.35
N LYS A 112 6.67 -27.34 24.09
CA LYS A 112 5.21 -27.43 24.26
C LYS A 112 4.45 -27.30 22.95
N PHE A 113 4.93 -26.48 22.02
CA PHE A 113 4.34 -26.32 20.69
C PHE A 113 4.57 -27.60 19.86
N LEU A 114 5.81 -28.09 19.82
CA LEU A 114 6.17 -29.32 19.10
C LEU A 114 5.34 -30.52 19.57
N PHE A 115 5.25 -30.74 20.88
CA PHE A 115 4.45 -31.83 21.46
C PHE A 115 2.97 -31.77 21.04
N ARG A 116 2.37 -30.57 21.06
CA ARG A 116 0.96 -30.39 20.65
C ARG A 116 0.76 -30.64 19.17
N VAL A 117 1.67 -30.15 18.34
CA VAL A 117 1.63 -30.39 16.90
C VAL A 117 1.78 -31.88 16.61
N GLU A 118 2.73 -32.57 17.24
CA GLU A 118 2.94 -34.01 17.07
C GLU A 118 1.72 -34.83 17.52
N ASP A 119 1.11 -34.50 18.66
CA ASP A 119 -0.14 -35.14 19.13
C ASP A 119 -1.28 -34.94 18.12
N GLU A 120 -1.47 -33.73 17.61
CA GLU A 120 -2.54 -33.43 16.65
C GLU A 120 -2.27 -34.04 15.26
N LEU A 121 -1.01 -34.09 14.83
CA LEU A 121 -0.61 -34.76 13.59
C LEU A 121 -0.71 -36.27 13.70
N SER A 122 -0.39 -36.88 14.84
CA SER A 122 -0.50 -38.34 15.02
C SER A 122 -1.94 -38.85 14.90
N ARG A 123 -2.92 -37.99 15.16
CA ARG A 123 -4.36 -38.29 15.00
C ARG A 123 -4.82 -38.19 13.55
N ASN A 124 -4.08 -37.49 12.71
CA ASN A 124 -4.39 -37.28 11.30
C ASN A 124 -3.41 -38.11 10.46
N ASN A 125 -3.90 -39.14 9.78
CA ASN A 125 -3.06 -40.03 8.98
C ASN A 125 -2.55 -39.29 7.72
N LEU A 126 -1.49 -38.50 7.87
CA LEU A 126 -0.94 -37.67 6.80
C LEU A 126 -0.10 -38.52 5.83
N PRO A 127 -0.13 -38.20 4.52
CA PRO A 127 0.61 -38.96 3.51
C PRO A 127 2.10 -38.55 3.41
N PHE A 128 2.53 -37.56 4.20
CA PHE A 128 3.90 -37.02 4.21
C PHE A 128 4.41 -36.80 5.64
N LYS A 129 5.74 -36.74 5.81
CA LYS A 129 6.39 -36.50 7.10
C LYS A 129 6.64 -35.02 7.32
N VAL A 130 6.18 -34.47 8.45
CA VAL A 130 6.41 -33.06 8.81
C VAL A 130 7.60 -32.95 9.78
N THR A 131 8.58 -32.11 9.46
CA THR A 131 9.74 -31.82 10.30
C THR A 131 9.86 -30.32 10.54
N PHE A 132 10.27 -29.94 11.75
CA PHE A 132 10.44 -28.54 12.15
C PHE A 132 11.92 -28.21 12.36
N TRP A 133 12.38 -27.12 11.75
CA TRP A 133 13.71 -26.56 11.99
C TRP A 133 13.60 -25.20 12.66
N GLY A 134 14.39 -25.00 13.71
CA GLY A 134 14.57 -23.71 14.36
C GLY A 134 15.94 -23.10 14.07
N PRO A 135 16.31 -22.06 14.83
CA PRO A 135 17.62 -21.41 14.70
C PRO A 135 18.80 -22.35 14.92
N ALA A 136 18.65 -23.37 15.76
CA ALA A 136 19.72 -24.32 16.07
C ALA A 136 20.13 -25.14 14.83
N GLU A 137 19.16 -25.68 14.09
CA GLU A 137 19.39 -26.45 12.87
C GLU A 137 19.97 -25.57 11.77
N LEU A 138 19.41 -24.37 11.57
CA LEU A 138 19.92 -23.43 10.57
C LEU A 138 21.35 -23.00 10.89
N ASN A 139 21.70 -22.79 12.18
CA ASN A 139 23.07 -22.45 12.59
C ASN A 139 24.08 -23.55 12.23
N LYS A 140 23.67 -24.82 12.22
CA LYS A 140 24.55 -25.93 11.77
C LYS A 140 24.91 -25.79 10.30
N ILE A 141 23.97 -25.34 9.46
CA ILE A 141 24.22 -25.12 8.02
C ILE A 141 25.00 -23.82 7.79
N ALA A 142 24.61 -22.74 8.48
CA ALA A 142 25.30 -21.45 8.36
C ALA A 142 26.75 -21.50 8.84
N SER A 143 27.05 -22.28 9.89
CA SER A 143 28.41 -22.43 10.40
C SER A 143 29.36 -23.12 9.41
N LYS A 144 28.84 -23.98 8.53
CA LYS A 144 29.59 -24.58 7.42
C LYS A 144 29.80 -23.60 6.26
N ASN A 145 28.93 -22.58 6.14
CA ASN A 145 28.86 -21.66 4.99
C ASN A 145 29.09 -20.18 5.37
N ARG A 146 29.91 -19.89 6.39
CA ARG A 146 30.03 -18.54 7.00
C ARG A 146 30.27 -17.40 6.01
N LYS A 147 31.19 -17.59 5.07
CA LYS A 147 31.53 -16.56 4.07
C LYS A 147 30.34 -16.22 3.17
N VAL A 148 29.56 -17.24 2.81
CA VAL A 148 28.38 -17.10 1.96
C VAL A 148 27.24 -16.44 2.73
N VAL A 149 27.02 -16.84 3.98
CA VAL A 149 26.01 -16.24 4.87
C VAL A 149 26.24 -14.74 5.04
N ASN A 150 27.47 -14.31 5.34
CA ASN A 150 27.78 -12.88 5.48
C ASN A 150 27.56 -12.10 4.17
N LYS A 151 27.89 -12.71 3.03
CA LYS A 151 27.66 -12.10 1.71
C LYS A 151 26.15 -11.95 1.42
N ILE A 152 25.35 -12.94 1.81
CA ILE A 152 23.89 -12.93 1.64
C ILE A 152 23.28 -11.87 2.55
N ALA A 153 23.61 -11.87 3.85
CA ALA A 153 23.06 -10.95 4.85
C ALA A 153 23.26 -9.48 4.46
N ASN A 154 24.45 -9.14 3.93
CA ASN A 154 24.75 -7.77 3.50
C ASN A 154 24.06 -7.34 2.20
N ASN A 155 23.46 -8.28 1.45
CA ASN A 155 22.88 -8.03 0.13
C ASN A 155 21.44 -8.55 0.00
N LEU A 156 20.71 -8.77 1.11
CA LEU A 156 19.39 -9.40 1.09
C LEU A 156 18.40 -8.69 0.14
N PHE A 157 18.32 -7.36 0.22
CA PHE A 157 17.46 -6.58 -0.67
C PHE A 157 17.85 -6.73 -2.15
N ALA A 158 19.15 -6.65 -2.45
CA ALA A 158 19.66 -6.81 -3.81
C ALA A 158 19.42 -8.24 -4.35
N LEU A 159 19.54 -9.26 -3.50
CA LEU A 159 19.24 -10.65 -3.85
C LEU A 159 17.75 -10.85 -4.13
N ARG A 160 16.88 -10.27 -3.30
CA ARG A 160 15.43 -10.30 -3.51
C ARG A 160 15.03 -9.58 -4.81
N LEU A 161 15.57 -8.38 -5.03
CA LEU A 161 15.37 -7.61 -6.25
C LEU A 161 15.86 -8.37 -7.49
N SER A 162 17.06 -8.95 -7.44
CA SER A 162 17.57 -9.74 -8.56
C SER A 162 16.69 -10.95 -8.84
N SER A 163 16.24 -11.66 -7.80
CA SER A 163 15.32 -12.80 -7.95
C SER A 163 13.99 -12.38 -8.56
N ALA A 164 13.46 -11.20 -8.21
CA ALA A 164 12.25 -10.64 -8.82
C ALA A 164 12.48 -10.23 -10.29
N ILE A 165 13.61 -9.59 -10.61
CA ILE A 165 13.92 -9.12 -11.97
C ILE A 165 14.23 -10.27 -12.93
N PHE A 166 14.86 -11.34 -12.46
CA PHE A 166 15.20 -12.50 -13.29
C PHE A 166 14.05 -13.52 -13.43
N LYS A 167 12.86 -13.23 -12.88
CA LYS A 167 11.66 -14.04 -13.13
C LYS A 167 11.36 -14.10 -14.63
N PRO A 168 10.86 -15.23 -15.16
CA PRO A 168 10.32 -15.26 -16.51
C PRO A 168 9.20 -14.23 -16.61
N ILE A 169 9.22 -13.40 -17.66
CA ILE A 169 8.25 -12.31 -17.86
C ILE A 169 6.86 -12.95 -17.98
N ARG A 170 6.11 -12.94 -16.89
CA ARG A 170 4.69 -13.28 -16.87
C ARG A 170 3.91 -12.03 -17.29
N ASP A 171 2.74 -12.22 -17.89
CA ASP A 171 1.86 -11.10 -18.18
C ASP A 171 1.37 -10.50 -16.85
N TRP A 172 1.76 -9.26 -16.59
CA TRP A 172 1.39 -8.53 -15.38
C TRP A 172 -0.14 -8.35 -15.28
N LYS A 173 -0.88 -8.44 -16.39
CA LYS A 173 -2.36 -8.41 -16.37
C LYS A 173 -2.93 -9.65 -15.71
N ASN A 174 -2.34 -10.83 -15.94
CA ASN A 174 -2.74 -12.06 -15.25
C ASN A 174 -2.40 -11.99 -13.76
N GLU A 175 -1.25 -11.43 -13.40
CA GLU A 175 -0.89 -11.21 -11.99
C GLU A 175 -1.84 -10.21 -11.32
N ARG A 176 -2.25 -9.15 -12.04
CA ARG A 176 -3.26 -8.21 -11.59
C ARG A 176 -4.59 -8.91 -11.30
N GLU A 177 -5.05 -9.80 -12.18
CA GLU A 177 -6.29 -10.57 -11.96
C GLU A 177 -6.21 -11.44 -10.69
N GLU A 178 -5.08 -12.10 -10.43
CA GLU A 178 -4.85 -12.86 -9.18
C GLU A 178 -4.93 -11.95 -7.94
N ILE A 179 -4.35 -10.75 -8.02
CA ILE A 179 -4.41 -9.76 -6.94
C ILE A 179 -5.84 -9.23 -6.75
N VAL A 180 -6.57 -8.99 -7.84
CA VAL A 180 -7.98 -8.53 -7.80
C VAL A 180 -8.89 -9.58 -7.18
N GLU A 181 -8.68 -10.87 -7.45
CA GLU A 181 -9.45 -11.95 -6.82
C GLU A 181 -9.15 -12.04 -5.31
N ASN A 182 -7.89 -11.83 -4.91
CA ASN A 182 -7.54 -11.73 -3.49
C ASN A 182 -8.21 -10.51 -2.83
N LEU A 183 -8.20 -9.35 -3.49
CA LEU A 183 -8.91 -8.15 -3.06
C LEU A 183 -10.42 -8.41 -2.89
N LYS A 184 -11.05 -9.11 -3.85
CA LYS A 184 -12.45 -9.52 -3.79
C LYS A 184 -12.73 -10.43 -2.59
N SER A 185 -11.86 -11.39 -2.31
CA SER A 185 -11.95 -12.26 -1.13
C SER A 185 -11.87 -11.46 0.17
N CYS A 186 -10.96 -10.49 0.26
CA CYS A 186 -10.84 -9.58 1.41
C CYS A 186 -12.09 -8.70 1.57
N TYR A 187 -12.61 -8.12 0.49
CA TYR A 187 -13.83 -7.31 0.52
C TYR A 187 -15.06 -8.14 0.95
N LYS A 188 -15.22 -9.38 0.45
CA LYS A 188 -16.33 -10.28 0.80
C LYS A 188 -16.39 -10.58 2.31
N LYS A 189 -15.22 -10.79 2.95
CA LYS A 189 -15.08 -11.05 4.40
C LYS A 189 -15.51 -9.87 5.28
N GLY A 190 -15.60 -8.67 4.71
CA GLY A 190 -15.79 -7.43 5.47
C GLY A 190 -14.51 -7.00 6.18
N GLN A 191 -14.59 -5.93 6.96
CA GLN A 191 -13.42 -5.27 7.57
C GLN A 191 -12.50 -4.63 6.53
N PHE A 192 -13.11 -3.82 5.66
CA PHE A 192 -12.42 -3.07 4.62
C PHE A 192 -12.42 -1.58 4.95
N SER A 193 -11.33 -0.88 4.65
CA SER A 193 -11.28 0.59 4.75
C SER A 193 -10.73 1.18 3.46
N LEU A 194 -11.23 2.35 3.08
CA LEU A 194 -10.81 3.04 1.87
C LEU A 194 -9.91 4.20 2.24
N LEU A 195 -8.77 4.32 1.56
CA LEU A 195 -7.86 5.46 1.69
C LEU A 195 -7.85 6.24 0.39
N LEU A 196 -8.34 7.48 0.42
CA LEU A 196 -8.62 8.25 -0.79
C LEU A 196 -7.69 9.47 -0.87
N GLY A 197 -6.95 9.56 -1.96
CA GLY A 197 -6.07 10.69 -2.25
C GLY A 197 -6.60 11.60 -3.35
N ALA A 198 -5.79 12.61 -3.67
CA ALA A 198 -6.18 13.69 -4.59
C ALA A 198 -6.60 13.19 -5.98
N GLY A 199 -6.07 12.04 -6.43
CA GLY A 199 -6.45 11.44 -7.70
C GLY A 199 -7.94 11.10 -7.81
N VAL A 200 -8.63 10.86 -6.68
CA VAL A 200 -10.10 10.68 -6.65
C VAL A 200 -10.79 12.00 -7.00
N SER A 201 -10.44 13.10 -6.34
CA SER A 201 -11.02 14.41 -6.61
C SER A 201 -10.63 14.97 -7.99
N SER A 202 -9.41 14.69 -8.45
CA SER A 202 -8.97 15.05 -9.81
C SER A 202 -9.79 14.37 -10.90
N SER A 203 -10.35 13.19 -10.64
CA SER A 203 -11.27 12.53 -11.60
C SER A 203 -12.58 13.31 -11.81
N ALA A 204 -12.95 14.18 -10.87
CA ALA A 204 -14.05 15.14 -10.97
C ALA A 204 -13.60 16.55 -11.39
N GLY A 205 -12.35 16.69 -11.84
CA GLY A 205 -11.78 17.93 -12.33
C GLY A 205 -11.25 18.88 -11.26
N MET A 206 -11.09 18.43 -10.00
CA MET A 206 -10.48 19.27 -8.96
C MET A 206 -8.99 19.52 -9.26
N PRO A 207 -8.46 20.73 -8.97
CA PRO A 207 -7.05 21.03 -9.19
C PRO A 207 -6.16 20.20 -8.27
N ASP A 208 -4.94 19.91 -8.72
CA ASP A 208 -3.92 19.38 -7.82
C ASP A 208 -3.47 20.45 -6.81
N TRP A 209 -2.78 19.97 -5.77
CA TRP A 209 -2.38 20.81 -4.65
C TRP A 209 -1.45 21.96 -5.02
N ASN A 210 -0.46 21.68 -5.89
CA ASN A 210 0.49 22.70 -6.33
C ASN A 210 -0.23 23.80 -7.12
N THR A 211 -1.17 23.41 -7.98
CA THR A 211 -1.99 24.33 -8.77
C THR A 211 -2.89 25.19 -7.89
N LEU A 212 -3.54 24.61 -6.87
CA LEU A 212 -4.36 25.37 -5.94
C LEU A 212 -3.54 26.42 -5.19
N LEU A 213 -2.41 26.01 -4.61
CA LEU A 213 -1.57 26.89 -3.79
C LEU A 213 -0.91 27.99 -4.61
N ASN A 214 -0.42 27.67 -5.80
CA ASN A 214 0.13 28.68 -6.70
C ASN A 214 -0.95 29.66 -7.17
N SER A 215 -2.18 29.19 -7.43
CA SER A 215 -3.29 30.08 -7.74
C SER A 215 -3.66 31.01 -6.59
N LEU A 216 -3.70 30.50 -5.37
CA LEU A 216 -3.92 31.31 -4.17
C LEU A 216 -2.81 32.32 -3.94
N PHE A 217 -1.56 31.90 -4.11
CA PHE A 217 -0.39 32.76 -3.95
C PHE A 217 -0.39 33.91 -4.96
N VAL A 218 -0.62 33.60 -6.24
CA VAL A 218 -0.76 34.62 -7.28
C VAL A 218 -1.92 35.56 -6.96
N THR A 219 -3.09 35.03 -6.59
CA THR A 219 -4.26 35.84 -6.24
C THR A 219 -3.96 36.79 -5.08
N TYR A 220 -3.32 36.29 -4.02
CA TYR A 220 -2.93 37.10 -2.87
C TYR A 220 -1.95 38.22 -3.25
N LEU A 221 -0.89 37.88 -4.00
CA LEU A 221 0.06 38.90 -4.46
C LEU A 221 -0.63 39.94 -5.36
N THR A 222 -1.54 39.54 -6.25
CA THR A 222 -2.27 40.50 -7.10
C THR A 222 -3.19 41.44 -6.31
N GLN A 223 -3.68 41.02 -5.15
CA GLN A 223 -4.51 41.85 -4.26
C GLN A 223 -3.68 42.81 -3.40
N GLU A 224 -2.47 42.41 -2.99
CA GLU A 224 -1.56 43.26 -2.20
C GLU A 224 -0.82 44.30 -3.07
N PHE A 225 -0.51 43.95 -4.32
CA PHE A 225 0.12 44.86 -5.29
C PHE A 225 -0.93 45.52 -6.18
N ASP A 226 -1.75 46.39 -5.59
CA ASP A 226 -2.88 47.14 -6.20
C ASP A 226 -2.50 48.04 -7.41
N ASP A 227 -1.25 47.98 -7.89
CA ASP A 227 -0.69 48.83 -8.94
C ASP A 227 -0.87 48.25 -10.37
N VAL A 228 -1.33 47.00 -10.53
CA VAL A 228 -1.47 46.36 -11.84
C VAL A 228 -2.81 45.61 -11.95
N ALA A 229 -3.73 46.12 -12.78
CA ALA A 229 -4.96 45.43 -13.12
C ALA A 229 -4.65 44.16 -13.95
N MET A 230 -4.61 43.00 -13.30
CA MET A 230 -4.43 41.69 -13.94
C MET A 230 -5.79 41.02 -14.19
N GLY A 231 -6.00 40.49 -15.39
CA GLY A 231 -7.18 39.69 -15.70
C GLY A 231 -7.03 38.23 -15.29
N ASP A 232 -8.14 37.47 -15.25
CA ASP A 232 -8.15 36.02 -14.94
C ASP A 232 -7.19 35.21 -15.85
N LYS A 233 -6.91 35.71 -17.06
CA LYS A 233 -6.01 35.06 -18.02
C LYS A 233 -4.53 35.21 -17.64
N ASP A 234 -4.15 36.37 -17.11
CA ASP A 234 -2.78 36.65 -16.66
C ASP A 234 -2.42 35.82 -15.42
N ILE A 235 -3.39 35.64 -14.52
CA ILE A 235 -3.27 34.74 -13.34
C ILE A 235 -3.01 33.30 -13.80
N GLY A 236 -3.76 32.81 -14.79
CA GLY A 236 -3.57 31.47 -15.35
C GLY A 236 -2.17 31.27 -15.94
N ASP A 237 -1.68 32.26 -16.68
CA ASP A 237 -0.34 32.21 -17.27
C ASP A 237 0.77 32.22 -16.19
N LEU A 238 0.63 33.04 -15.15
CA LEU A 238 1.57 33.08 -14.01
C LEU A 238 1.59 31.76 -13.23
N VAL A 239 0.43 31.17 -12.94
CA VAL A 239 0.34 29.87 -12.26
C VAL A 239 0.98 28.77 -13.11
N SER A 240 0.71 28.76 -14.43
CA SER A 240 1.32 27.78 -15.33
C SER A 240 2.85 27.90 -15.36
N ARG A 241 3.37 29.13 -15.30
CA ARG A 241 4.79 29.41 -15.28
C ARG A 241 5.43 29.02 -13.94
N LEU A 242 4.80 29.33 -12.81
CA LEU A 242 5.22 28.91 -11.47
C LEU A 242 5.24 27.39 -11.33
N ASN A 243 4.24 26.69 -11.86
CA ASN A 243 4.25 25.23 -11.89
C ASN A 243 5.39 24.64 -12.75
N SER A 244 5.94 25.41 -13.70
CA SER A 244 7.01 24.97 -14.61
C SER A 244 8.43 25.29 -14.13
N ILE A 245 8.57 26.22 -13.20
CA ILE A 245 9.85 26.64 -12.60
C ILE A 245 9.84 26.06 -11.18
N ASP A 246 10.69 25.08 -10.89
CA ASP A 246 10.80 24.41 -9.57
C ASP A 246 11.22 25.39 -8.44
N GLU A 247 10.36 26.33 -8.03
CA GLU A 247 10.62 27.34 -7.00
C GLU A 247 9.31 27.85 -6.37
N PRO A 248 9.30 28.29 -5.10
CA PRO A 248 9.43 27.50 -3.87
C PRO A 248 8.33 26.44 -3.75
N SER A 249 8.53 25.41 -2.90
CA SER A 249 7.52 24.35 -2.69
C SER A 249 6.17 24.96 -2.34
N ALA A 250 5.07 24.35 -2.81
CA ALA A 250 3.72 24.82 -2.52
C ALA A 250 3.51 25.06 -1.00
N LEU A 251 4.16 24.26 -0.16
CA LEU A 251 4.21 24.41 1.29
C LEU A 251 4.79 25.75 1.78
N MET A 252 5.81 26.29 1.10
CA MET A 252 6.32 27.64 1.38
C MET A 252 5.32 28.72 0.94
N ALA A 253 4.68 28.58 -0.22
CA ALA A 253 3.61 29.49 -0.63
C ALA A 253 2.48 29.51 0.39
N ALA A 254 2.07 28.33 0.88
CA ALA A 254 1.11 28.17 1.96
C ALA A 254 1.55 28.85 3.27
N ARG A 255 2.83 28.74 3.62
CA ARG A 255 3.43 29.41 4.78
C ARG A 255 3.41 30.93 4.63
N TYR A 256 3.75 31.46 3.46
CA TYR A 256 3.69 32.89 3.18
C TYR A 256 2.26 33.41 3.23
N LEU A 257 1.31 32.70 2.61
CA LEU A 257 -0.11 33.03 2.66
C LEU A 257 -0.61 33.07 4.10
N ARG A 258 -0.32 32.02 4.89
CA ARG A 258 -0.70 31.98 6.30
C ARG A 258 -0.10 33.14 7.08
N LYS A 259 1.19 33.46 6.88
CA LYS A 259 1.88 34.56 7.58
C LYS A 259 1.43 35.96 7.14
N GLY A 260 1.09 36.13 5.87
CA GLY A 260 0.54 37.36 5.31
C GLY A 260 -0.85 37.68 5.87
N LEU A 261 -1.67 36.65 6.03
CA LEU A 261 -3.08 36.71 6.45
C LEU A 261 -3.33 36.47 7.94
N SER A 262 -2.28 36.36 8.77
CA SER A 262 -2.40 36.13 10.22
C SER A 262 -2.07 37.36 11.06
N LYS A 263 -2.14 38.56 10.48
CA LYS A 263 -1.87 39.78 11.24
C LYS A 263 -3.03 40.14 12.17
N TRP A 264 -4.26 39.68 11.94
CA TRP A 264 -5.44 40.00 12.77
C TRP A 264 -6.28 38.73 13.04
N ASP A 265 -6.63 38.44 14.30
CA ASP A 265 -7.27 37.18 14.77
C ASP A 265 -8.63 36.81 14.11
N GLY A 266 -9.24 37.70 13.32
CA GLY A 266 -10.46 37.43 12.53
C GLY A 266 -10.22 36.81 11.15
N GLU A 267 -8.99 36.87 10.63
CA GLU A 267 -8.67 36.62 9.21
C GLU A 267 -8.47 35.13 8.86
N ALA A 268 -8.32 34.24 9.85
CA ALA A 268 -8.17 32.80 9.58
C ALA A 268 -9.42 32.22 8.89
N LYS A 269 -10.61 32.70 9.24
CA LYS A 269 -11.86 32.30 8.59
C LYS A 269 -11.94 32.82 7.16
N GLU A 270 -11.59 34.08 6.95
CA GLU A 270 -11.58 34.70 5.61
C GLU A 270 -10.59 34.00 4.68
N PHE A 271 -9.42 33.61 5.21
CA PHE A 271 -8.46 32.80 4.46
C PHE A 271 -9.04 31.44 4.06
N ILE A 272 -9.61 30.70 5.02
CA ILE A 272 -10.20 29.39 4.76
C ILE A 272 -11.34 29.50 3.74
N GLU A 273 -12.18 30.54 3.84
CA GLU A 273 -13.23 30.82 2.88
C GLU A 273 -12.68 31.14 1.48
N ALA A 274 -11.62 31.94 1.39
CA ALA A 274 -10.94 32.23 0.12
C ALA A 274 -10.32 30.98 -0.50
N VAL A 275 -9.68 30.12 0.30
CA VAL A 275 -9.13 28.82 -0.13
C VAL A 275 -10.25 27.93 -0.65
N THR A 276 -11.33 27.79 0.12
CA THR A 276 -12.50 26.97 -0.25
C THR A 276 -13.10 27.47 -1.56
N LYS A 277 -13.34 28.78 -1.69
CA LYS A 277 -13.92 29.37 -2.90
C LYS A 277 -13.04 29.14 -4.13
N ASN A 278 -11.73 29.32 -4.00
CA ASN A 278 -10.80 29.08 -5.12
C ASN A 278 -10.72 27.60 -5.48
N LEU A 279 -10.73 26.69 -4.49
CA LEU A 279 -10.74 25.25 -4.71
C LEU A 279 -11.86 24.81 -5.66
N TYR A 280 -13.09 25.24 -5.39
CA TYR A 280 -14.24 24.90 -6.25
C TYR A 280 -14.34 25.76 -7.52
N LYS A 281 -13.87 27.02 -7.50
CA LYS A 281 -13.82 27.89 -8.71
C LYS A 281 -12.87 27.34 -9.77
N LEU A 282 -11.74 26.76 -9.35
CA LEU A 282 -10.71 26.21 -10.25
C LEU A 282 -11.09 24.82 -10.80
N ARG A 283 -12.21 24.23 -10.37
CA ARG A 283 -12.65 22.93 -10.86
C ARG A 283 -12.91 22.97 -12.36
N ASN A 284 -12.37 22.00 -13.08
CA ASN A 284 -12.60 21.83 -14.50
C ASN A 284 -14.00 21.25 -14.78
N ASN A 285 -14.92 22.10 -15.25
CA ASN A 285 -16.31 21.72 -15.57
C ASN A 285 -16.48 20.75 -16.75
N LYS A 286 -15.40 20.36 -17.45
CA LYS A 286 -15.46 19.29 -18.46
C LYS A 286 -15.67 17.91 -17.83
N PHE A 287 -15.27 17.76 -16.57
CA PHE A 287 -15.45 16.52 -15.83
C PHE A 287 -16.77 16.57 -15.04
N PRO A 288 -17.53 15.47 -15.01
CA PRO A 288 -18.68 15.36 -14.14
C PRO A 288 -18.23 15.41 -12.67
N ILE A 289 -18.98 16.12 -11.84
CA ILE A 289 -18.72 16.21 -10.39
C ILE A 289 -18.82 14.83 -9.72
N ASP A 290 -19.71 13.99 -10.25
CA ASP A 290 -19.97 12.60 -9.91
C ASP A 290 -19.22 11.69 -10.89
N SER A 291 -17.89 11.76 -10.85
CA SER A 291 -17.03 10.94 -11.70
C SER A 291 -17.32 9.44 -11.56
N GLU A 292 -17.03 8.66 -12.59
CA GLU A 292 -17.19 7.19 -12.55
C GLU A 292 -16.40 6.56 -11.40
N LEU A 293 -15.24 7.15 -11.05
CA LEU A 293 -14.44 6.70 -9.92
C LEU A 293 -15.16 6.96 -8.59
N ILE A 294 -15.66 8.17 -8.36
CA ILE A 294 -16.40 8.51 -7.13
C ILE A 294 -17.67 7.65 -7.00
N LYS A 295 -18.40 7.45 -8.10
CA LYS A 295 -19.55 6.54 -8.15
C LYS A 295 -19.17 5.11 -7.78
N SER A 296 -18.09 4.59 -8.35
CA SER A 296 -17.62 3.23 -8.07
C SER A 296 -17.21 3.07 -6.60
N ILE A 297 -16.51 4.05 -6.02
CA ILE A 297 -16.11 4.08 -4.61
C ILE A 297 -17.35 4.13 -3.71
N ALA A 298 -18.29 5.03 -3.98
CA ALA A 298 -19.54 5.12 -3.21
C ALA A 298 -20.36 3.82 -3.30
N SER A 299 -20.32 3.10 -4.43
CA SER A 299 -20.96 1.80 -4.58
C SER A 299 -20.32 0.70 -3.71
N MET A 300 -19.01 0.76 -3.45
CA MET A 300 -18.33 -0.15 -2.53
C MET A 300 -18.82 0.02 -1.09
N CYS A 301 -19.16 1.26 -0.72
CA CYS A 301 -19.63 1.65 0.60
C CYS A 301 -21.09 1.25 0.88
N LEU A 302 -21.84 0.83 -0.15
CA LEU A 302 -23.25 0.50 0.01
C LEU A 302 -23.43 -0.70 0.97
N PRO A 303 -24.20 -0.55 2.06
CA PRO A 303 -24.47 -1.65 2.97
C PRO A 303 -25.28 -2.73 2.27
N ARG A 304 -24.93 -4.00 2.51
CA ARG A 304 -25.61 -5.17 1.92
C ARG A 304 -26.39 -5.94 2.98
N ARG A 305 -27.18 -6.94 2.54
CA ARG A 305 -27.89 -7.87 3.46
C ARG A 305 -26.97 -8.55 4.49
N THR A 306 -25.68 -8.69 4.17
CA THR A 306 -24.66 -9.27 5.05
C THR A 306 -23.92 -8.21 5.88
N GLY A 307 -24.44 -6.99 5.96
CA GLY A 307 -23.83 -5.83 6.61
C GLY A 307 -23.00 -4.96 5.67
N ALA A 308 -22.50 -3.85 6.20
CA ALA A 308 -21.53 -2.98 5.54
C ALA A 308 -20.17 -3.69 5.42
N LYS A 309 -19.59 -3.68 4.22
CA LYS A 309 -18.27 -4.27 3.96
C LYS A 309 -17.14 -3.28 4.25
N VAL A 310 -17.37 -2.02 3.91
CA VAL A 310 -16.49 -0.89 4.24
C VAL A 310 -16.86 -0.38 5.63
N LYS A 311 -15.88 -0.34 6.54
CA LYS A 311 -16.03 0.15 7.92
C LYS A 311 -15.73 1.64 8.05
N SER A 312 -14.78 2.14 7.26
CA SER A 312 -14.39 3.54 7.31
C SER A 312 -13.80 3.99 5.97
N VAL A 313 -13.93 5.28 5.72
CA VAL A 313 -13.20 5.97 4.66
C VAL A 313 -12.25 6.96 5.32
N VAL A 314 -10.98 6.94 4.91
CA VAL A 314 -9.96 7.91 5.30
C VAL A 314 -9.59 8.68 4.06
N THR A 315 -9.92 9.96 4.02
CA THR A 315 -9.64 10.84 2.88
C THR A 315 -8.58 11.86 3.26
N TYR A 316 -7.65 12.05 2.34
CA TYR A 316 -6.62 13.09 2.40
C TYR A 316 -7.04 14.34 1.61
N ASN A 317 -8.26 14.30 1.05
CA ASN A 317 -8.83 15.37 0.25
C ASN A 317 -9.63 16.31 1.14
N PHE A 318 -9.61 17.59 0.79
CA PHE A 318 -10.32 18.64 1.50
C PHE A 318 -11.77 18.77 1.04
N ASP A 319 -12.09 18.35 -0.17
CA ASP A 319 -13.43 18.52 -0.74
C ASP A 319 -14.48 17.58 -0.13
N ASP A 320 -15.76 17.85 -0.43
CA ASP A 320 -16.93 17.07 -0.01
C ASP A 320 -17.56 16.24 -1.15
N LEU A 321 -16.79 15.92 -2.20
CA LEU A 321 -17.35 15.29 -3.41
C LEU A 321 -17.84 13.86 -3.15
N LEU A 322 -17.16 13.10 -2.28
CA LEU A 322 -17.56 11.76 -1.93
C LEU A 322 -18.87 11.78 -1.13
N GLU A 323 -18.96 12.67 -0.16
CA GLU A 323 -20.07 12.88 0.78
C GLU A 323 -21.36 13.18 0.02
N ARG A 324 -21.28 14.02 -1.03
CA ARG A 324 -22.39 14.27 -1.95
C ARG A 324 -22.84 13.00 -2.65
N GLN A 325 -21.90 12.18 -3.14
CA GLN A 325 -22.25 10.93 -3.80
C GLN A 325 -22.80 9.88 -2.82
N LEU A 326 -22.29 9.81 -1.59
CA LEU A 326 -22.83 8.95 -0.54
C LEU A 326 -24.26 9.35 -0.19
N SER A 327 -24.53 10.65 -0.06
CA SER A 327 -25.87 11.22 0.13
C SER A 327 -26.82 10.85 -1.02
N ASN A 328 -26.35 11.00 -2.27
CA ASN A 328 -27.11 10.62 -3.46
C ASN A 328 -27.47 9.12 -3.49
N ASN A 329 -26.61 8.27 -2.93
CA ASN A 329 -26.84 6.83 -2.81
C ASN A 329 -27.64 6.46 -1.54
N ALA A 330 -28.14 7.43 -0.78
CA ALA A 330 -28.83 7.25 0.50
C ALA A 330 -28.00 6.45 1.53
N ILE A 331 -26.67 6.65 1.53
CA ILE A 331 -25.76 6.06 2.51
C ILE A 331 -25.61 7.04 3.67
N LEU A 332 -26.01 6.60 4.87
CA LEU A 332 -25.78 7.33 6.12
C LEU A 332 -24.28 7.40 6.39
N HIS A 333 -23.75 8.60 6.59
CA HIS A 333 -22.33 8.83 6.81
C HIS A 333 -22.10 10.01 7.74
N ARG A 334 -20.93 10.04 8.37
CA ARG A 334 -20.48 11.09 9.28
C ARG A 334 -19.09 11.54 8.90
N CYS A 335 -18.94 12.82 8.55
CA CYS A 335 -17.63 13.44 8.35
C CYS A 335 -16.97 13.65 9.72
N ILE A 336 -15.71 13.24 9.84
CA ILE A 336 -14.90 13.38 11.05
C ILE A 336 -13.63 14.15 10.69
N TYR A 337 -13.52 15.37 11.20
CA TYR A 337 -12.40 16.28 10.95
C TYR A 337 -11.88 16.96 12.23
N THR A 338 -12.44 16.62 13.39
CA THR A 338 -11.95 17.00 14.71
C THR A 338 -11.81 15.78 15.64
N ASP A 339 -11.12 15.96 16.76
CA ASP A 339 -10.85 14.91 17.76
C ASP A 339 -12.05 14.58 18.66
N ASN A 340 -13.06 15.46 18.72
CA ASN A 340 -14.22 15.35 19.62
C ASN A 340 -15.49 14.84 18.92
N GLU A 341 -15.40 14.48 17.64
CA GLU A 341 -16.52 13.97 16.87
C GLU A 341 -16.73 12.46 17.07
N SER A 342 -17.99 12.06 17.16
CA SER A 342 -18.41 10.66 17.22
C SER A 342 -19.42 10.37 16.12
N TYR A 343 -19.58 9.09 15.78
CA TYR A 343 -20.48 8.63 14.73
C TYR A 343 -21.35 7.50 15.26
N ASP A 344 -22.56 7.38 14.72
CA ASP A 344 -23.47 6.29 15.08
C ASP A 344 -23.02 4.97 14.42
N PRO A 345 -23.27 3.80 15.04
CA PRO A 345 -22.87 2.50 14.48
C PRO A 345 -23.44 2.19 13.09
N ASP A 346 -24.56 2.82 12.72
CA ASP A 346 -25.21 2.69 11.42
C ASP A 346 -24.69 3.70 10.37
N GLU A 347 -23.87 4.67 10.77
CA GLU A 347 -23.24 5.66 9.90
C GLU A 347 -21.86 5.17 9.43
N LEU A 348 -21.52 5.45 8.17
CA LEU A 348 -20.15 5.29 7.66
C LEU A 348 -19.28 6.48 8.10
N PRO A 349 -18.24 6.29 8.94
CA PRO A 349 -17.31 7.36 9.26
C PRO A 349 -16.39 7.70 8.07
N VAL A 350 -16.33 8.98 7.73
CA VAL A 350 -15.45 9.55 6.71
C VAL A 350 -14.46 10.50 7.38
N TYR A 351 -13.22 10.04 7.55
CA TYR A 351 -12.17 10.76 8.27
C TYR A 351 -11.37 11.65 7.32
N HIS A 352 -11.41 12.97 7.52
CA HIS A 352 -10.61 13.95 6.77
C HIS A 352 -9.31 14.26 7.52
N VAL A 353 -8.31 13.41 7.35
CA VAL A 353 -7.07 13.45 8.15
C VAL A 353 -6.18 14.66 7.87
N HIS A 354 -6.39 15.34 6.74
CA HIS A 354 -5.69 16.56 6.37
C HIS A 354 -6.54 17.83 6.52
N GLY A 355 -7.83 17.69 6.87
CA GLY A 355 -8.77 18.81 6.99
C GLY A 355 -9.90 18.73 5.98
N PHE A 356 -10.93 19.55 6.21
CA PHE A 356 -12.19 19.50 5.47
C PHE A 356 -12.66 20.91 5.07
N LEU A 357 -12.91 21.10 3.77
CA LEU A 357 -13.30 22.33 3.11
C LEU A 357 -14.50 22.06 2.18
N PRO A 358 -15.70 21.82 2.74
CA PRO A 358 -16.91 21.62 1.95
C PRO A 358 -17.30 22.88 1.16
N GLU A 359 -17.89 22.73 -0.02
CA GLU A 359 -18.36 23.88 -0.81
C GLU A 359 -19.48 24.63 -0.08
N ASP A 360 -20.44 23.89 0.49
CA ASP A 360 -21.46 24.45 1.35
C ASP A 360 -21.09 24.29 2.83
N ARG A 361 -20.40 25.32 3.34
CA ARG A 361 -19.96 25.38 4.74
C ARG A 361 -21.11 25.42 5.75
N LYS A 362 -22.32 25.81 5.35
CA LYS A 362 -23.46 25.94 6.27
C LYS A 362 -24.06 24.60 6.68
N THR A 363 -23.77 23.56 5.91
CA THR A 363 -24.29 22.21 6.15
C THR A 363 -23.49 21.46 7.24
N TYR A 364 -22.35 22.01 7.67
CA TYR A 364 -21.43 21.35 8.61
C TYR A 364 -21.10 22.25 9.80
N ASP A 365 -21.08 21.66 11.00
CA ASP A 365 -20.78 22.37 12.25
C ASP A 365 -19.28 22.28 12.59
N GLY A 366 -18.74 23.26 13.31
CA GLY A 366 -17.38 23.16 13.86
C GLY A 366 -16.23 23.16 12.84
N LEU A 367 -16.47 23.57 11.59
CA LEU A 367 -15.44 23.66 10.54
C LEU A 367 -14.24 24.53 10.92
N ASP A 368 -14.44 25.50 11.81
CA ASP A 368 -13.38 26.39 12.32
C ASP A 368 -12.33 25.63 13.14
N ASN A 369 -12.69 24.48 13.70
CA ASN A 369 -11.81 23.60 14.49
C ASN A 369 -11.18 22.49 13.64
N SER A 370 -11.46 22.44 12.34
CA SER A 370 -10.92 21.41 11.45
C SER A 370 -9.39 21.46 11.42
N THR A 371 -8.76 20.29 11.51
CA THR A 371 -7.30 20.19 11.43
C THR A 371 -6.86 20.47 10.00
N LEU A 372 -6.54 21.72 9.67
CA LEU A 372 -6.08 22.09 8.34
C LEU A 372 -4.57 21.88 8.19
N VAL A 373 -4.20 20.77 7.56
CA VAL A 373 -2.83 20.39 7.22
C VAL A 373 -2.46 21.05 5.90
N PHE A 374 -2.41 22.38 5.91
CA PHE A 374 -2.24 23.21 4.72
C PHE A 374 -0.79 23.65 4.50
N SER A 375 0.00 23.76 5.59
CA SER A 375 1.37 24.26 5.54
C SER A 375 2.38 23.21 6.01
N GLU A 376 3.67 23.46 5.72
CA GLU A 376 4.79 22.64 6.23
C GLU A 376 4.69 22.44 7.74
N GLU A 377 4.29 23.48 8.48
CA GLU A 377 4.08 23.40 9.93
C GLU A 377 2.98 22.43 10.33
N GLY A 378 1.88 22.35 9.58
CA GLY A 378 0.80 21.39 9.84
C GLY A 378 1.27 19.96 9.68
N TYR A 379 2.04 19.67 8.62
CA TYR A 379 2.68 18.38 8.43
C TYR A 379 3.68 18.06 9.53
N HIS A 380 4.52 19.02 9.93
CA HIS A 380 5.47 18.84 11.03
C HIS A 380 4.77 18.60 12.38
N GLN A 381 3.63 19.25 12.63
CA GLN A 381 2.86 19.06 13.85
C GLN A 381 2.29 17.63 13.91
N ILE A 382 1.67 17.15 12.83
CA ILE A 382 1.18 15.77 12.77
C ILE A 382 2.32 14.75 12.82
N TYR A 383 3.45 15.07 12.21
CA TYR A 383 4.61 14.18 12.21
C TYR A 383 5.28 14.08 13.59
N SER A 384 5.36 15.19 14.32
CA SER A 384 5.95 15.24 15.65
C SER A 384 5.01 14.71 16.74
N ASP A 385 3.70 14.94 16.60
CA ASP A 385 2.70 14.43 17.52
C ASP A 385 2.25 13.00 17.12
N SER A 386 2.87 12.01 17.75
CA SER A 386 2.53 10.61 17.56
C SER A 386 1.11 10.24 18.01
N TYR A 387 0.50 11.02 18.91
CA TYR A 387 -0.85 10.78 19.44
C TYR A 387 -1.94 11.63 18.77
N HIS A 388 -1.58 12.39 17.74
CA HIS A 388 -2.54 13.13 16.95
C HIS A 388 -3.65 12.20 16.44
N TRP A 389 -4.92 12.60 16.58
CA TRP A 389 -6.10 11.77 16.28
C TRP A 389 -6.04 11.17 14.87
N SER A 390 -5.57 11.95 13.89
CA SER A 390 -5.46 11.51 12.49
C SER A 390 -4.46 10.37 12.31
N ASN A 391 -3.36 10.34 13.07
CA ASN A 391 -2.39 9.24 13.08
C ASN A 391 -3.00 7.99 13.72
N LEU A 392 -3.74 8.16 14.83
CA LEU A 392 -4.39 7.06 15.53
C LEU A 392 -5.48 6.37 14.69
N VAL A 393 -6.31 7.15 13.99
CA VAL A 393 -7.34 6.62 13.08
C VAL A 393 -6.73 5.85 11.92
N GLN A 394 -5.66 6.37 11.32
CA GLN A 394 -4.94 5.69 10.24
C GLN A 394 -4.31 4.38 10.74
N LEU A 395 -3.61 4.39 11.88
CA LEU A 395 -3.02 3.20 12.48
C LEU A 395 -4.08 2.14 12.83
N ASN A 396 -5.22 2.58 13.37
CA ASN A 396 -6.34 1.68 13.66
C ASN A 396 -6.86 1.02 12.37
N SER A 397 -7.02 1.80 11.30
CA SER A 397 -7.43 1.29 9.99
C SER A 397 -6.42 0.27 9.45
N PHE A 398 -5.12 0.57 9.49
CA PHE A 398 -4.07 -0.36 9.03
C PHE A 398 -4.00 -1.65 9.86
N ARG A 399 -4.30 -1.58 11.15
CA ARG A 399 -4.23 -2.75 12.04
C ARG A 399 -5.43 -3.68 11.86
N GLU A 400 -6.63 -3.10 11.87
CA GLU A 400 -7.91 -3.81 12.01
C GLU A 400 -8.61 -4.12 10.68
N SER A 401 -8.18 -3.50 9.57
CA SER A 401 -8.84 -3.64 8.27
C SER A 401 -7.85 -3.90 7.13
N ASN A 402 -8.37 -4.47 6.04
CA ASN A 402 -7.66 -4.42 4.76
C ASN A 402 -7.95 -3.07 4.11
N CYS A 403 -6.91 -2.38 3.65
CA CYS A 403 -7.06 -1.02 3.13
C CYS A 403 -6.93 -1.03 1.61
N LEU A 404 -7.80 -0.30 0.91
CA LEU A 404 -7.63 0.01 -0.51
C LEU A 404 -7.30 1.48 -0.68
N MET A 405 -6.12 1.74 -1.22
CA MET A 405 -5.61 3.08 -1.50
C MET A 405 -5.92 3.44 -2.95
N VAL A 406 -6.68 4.51 -3.15
CA VAL A 406 -7.13 4.99 -4.47
C VAL A 406 -6.75 6.46 -4.61
N GLY A 407 -6.10 6.81 -5.73
CA GLY A 407 -5.70 8.20 -5.99
C GLY A 407 -4.59 8.74 -5.08
N LEU A 408 -3.86 7.86 -4.40
CA LEU A 408 -2.70 8.19 -3.58
C LEU A 408 -1.41 7.94 -4.36
N SER A 409 -0.50 8.92 -4.35
CA SER A 409 0.84 8.79 -4.96
C SER A 409 1.77 7.86 -4.17
N MET A 410 1.39 7.49 -2.94
CA MET A 410 2.24 6.76 -1.99
C MET A 410 3.57 7.45 -1.71
N THR A 411 3.70 8.76 -1.94
CA THR A 411 4.92 9.55 -1.69
C THR A 411 4.91 10.27 -0.34
N ASP A 412 3.76 10.33 0.34
CA ASP A 412 3.61 10.99 1.64
C ASP A 412 4.48 10.28 2.71
N PRO A 413 5.45 11.00 3.32
CA PRO A 413 6.30 10.43 4.37
C PRO A 413 5.53 9.97 5.61
N ASN A 414 4.47 10.67 6.01
CA ASN A 414 3.67 10.30 7.17
C ASN A 414 2.91 8.99 6.91
N LEU A 415 2.26 8.86 5.75
CA LEU A 415 1.60 7.61 5.35
C LEU A 415 2.58 6.43 5.34
N ARG A 416 3.76 6.60 4.74
CA ARG A 416 4.81 5.55 4.71
C ARG A 416 5.28 5.17 6.10
N ARG A 417 5.48 6.15 6.99
CA ARG A 417 5.85 5.92 8.40
C ARG A 417 4.78 5.11 9.13
N LEU A 418 3.50 5.46 8.98
CA LEU A 418 2.40 4.75 9.64
C LEU A 418 2.24 3.31 9.11
N LEU A 419 2.42 3.11 7.79
CA LEU A 419 2.42 1.78 7.19
C LEU A 419 3.57 0.92 7.73
N ASP A 420 4.79 1.44 7.79
CA ASP A 420 5.93 0.75 8.39
C ASP A 420 5.67 0.36 9.85
N ILE A 421 5.11 1.25 10.66
CA ILE A 421 4.74 0.95 12.05
C ILE A 421 3.69 -0.17 12.12
N SER A 422 2.66 -0.11 11.27
CA SER A 422 1.57 -1.09 11.26
C SER A 422 2.00 -2.46 10.73
N SER A 423 2.96 -2.47 9.80
CA SER A 423 3.42 -3.68 9.13
C SER A 423 4.30 -4.52 10.06
N LYS A 424 5.01 -3.93 11.04
CA LYS A 424 5.87 -4.65 12.02
C LYS A 424 5.26 -5.89 12.67
N ASN A 425 3.95 -5.93 12.78
CA ASN A 425 3.21 -7.05 13.36
C ASN A 425 2.47 -7.87 12.29
N THR A 426 2.88 -7.90 11.03
CA THR A 426 2.20 -8.66 10.00
C THR A 426 3.21 -9.42 9.14
N GLU A 427 2.95 -10.68 8.81
CA GLU A 427 3.87 -11.49 7.99
C GLU A 427 3.68 -11.28 6.48
N ARG A 428 2.52 -10.77 6.07
CA ARG A 428 2.16 -10.58 4.65
C ARG A 428 1.49 -9.22 4.42
N SER A 429 1.55 -8.75 3.19
CA SER A 429 0.82 -7.57 2.74
C SER A 429 -0.69 -7.74 2.95
N LYS A 430 -1.29 -6.77 3.64
CA LYS A 430 -2.73 -6.70 3.92
C LYS A 430 -3.45 -5.67 3.04
N HIS A 431 -2.72 -4.64 2.64
CA HIS A 431 -3.29 -3.48 1.98
C HIS A 431 -3.05 -3.56 0.48
N PHE A 432 -3.86 -2.83 -0.28
CA PHE A 432 -3.82 -2.77 -1.73
C PHE A 432 -3.72 -1.31 -2.16
N ALA A 433 -2.92 -1.01 -3.18
CA ALA A 433 -2.81 0.35 -3.71
C ALA A 433 -2.83 0.33 -5.23
N PHE A 434 -3.70 1.16 -5.84
CA PHE A 434 -3.65 1.38 -7.27
C PHE A 434 -2.45 2.27 -7.62
N MET A 435 -1.60 1.82 -8.53
CA MET A 435 -0.50 2.63 -9.07
C MET A 435 -0.48 2.58 -10.59
N LYS A 436 -0.19 3.72 -11.23
CA LYS A 436 -0.08 3.80 -12.68
C LYS A 436 1.19 3.10 -13.14
N ARG A 437 1.05 2.15 -14.06
CA ARG A 437 2.18 1.47 -14.70
C ARG A 437 2.65 2.29 -15.89
N LEU A 438 3.94 2.56 -15.96
CA LEU A 438 4.52 3.30 -17.08
C LEU A 438 4.66 2.36 -18.28
N SER A 439 4.00 2.70 -19.38
CA SER A 439 4.15 1.96 -20.63
C SER A 439 5.40 2.41 -21.39
N SER A 440 5.96 1.53 -22.21
CA SER A 440 7.12 1.85 -23.07
C SER A 440 6.83 3.05 -23.99
N SER A 441 5.58 3.19 -24.43
CA SER A 441 5.15 4.29 -25.28
C SER A 441 5.07 5.62 -24.53
N GLU A 442 4.62 5.64 -23.28
CA GLU A 442 4.63 6.85 -22.43
C GLU A 442 6.05 7.24 -22.01
N PHE A 443 6.93 6.26 -21.78
CA PHE A 443 8.28 6.52 -21.29
C PHE A 443 9.25 6.91 -22.41
N CYS A 444 9.18 6.27 -23.57
CA CYS A 444 10.12 6.51 -24.66
C CYS A 444 9.74 7.71 -25.56
N TYR A 445 8.49 8.17 -25.48
CA TYR A 445 7.96 9.21 -26.36
C TYR A 445 7.40 10.37 -25.56
N GLU A 446 7.82 11.57 -25.91
CA GLU A 446 7.26 12.80 -25.38
C GLU A 446 6.26 13.37 -26.40
N THR A 447 5.15 13.91 -25.92
CA THR A 447 4.18 14.57 -26.79
C THR A 447 4.28 16.07 -26.56
N GLN A 448 5.02 16.77 -27.42
CA GLN A 448 5.03 18.23 -27.45
C GLN A 448 4.20 18.73 -28.64
N ASN A 449 3.23 19.62 -28.38
CA ASN A 449 2.35 20.22 -29.39
C ASN A 449 1.68 19.19 -30.35
N GLY A 450 1.27 18.04 -29.81
CA GLY A 450 0.61 16.97 -30.59
C GLY A 450 1.55 16.14 -31.49
N ARG A 451 2.87 16.40 -31.47
CA ARG A 451 3.88 15.57 -32.16
C ARG A 451 4.55 14.66 -31.15
N LYS A 452 4.50 13.34 -31.40
CA LYS A 452 5.23 12.33 -30.61
C LYS A 452 6.69 12.31 -31.06
N SER A 453 7.59 12.82 -30.24
CA SER A 453 9.04 12.71 -30.45
C SER A 453 9.58 11.54 -29.64
N LYS A 454 10.44 10.73 -30.25
CA LYS A 454 11.12 9.64 -29.56
C LYS A 454 12.30 10.22 -28.78
N VAL A 455 12.21 10.23 -27.45
CA VAL A 455 13.25 10.73 -26.55
C VAL A 455 14.28 9.65 -26.27
N ILE A 456 13.83 8.40 -26.08
CA ILE A 456 14.70 7.27 -25.76
C ILE A 456 14.86 6.39 -27.01
N GLN A 457 16.08 6.35 -27.57
CA GLN A 457 16.34 5.63 -28.81
C GLN A 457 16.30 4.11 -28.64
N ASN A 458 16.83 3.59 -27.52
CA ASN A 458 16.90 2.17 -27.24
C ASN A 458 15.67 1.69 -26.44
N THR A 459 14.60 1.33 -27.17
CA THR A 459 13.34 0.85 -26.57
C THR A 459 13.54 -0.45 -25.80
N GLY A 460 14.39 -1.37 -26.28
CA GLY A 460 14.67 -2.63 -25.58
C GLY A 460 15.37 -2.44 -24.23
N ALA A 461 16.25 -1.45 -24.11
CA ALA A 461 16.84 -1.08 -22.81
C ALA A 461 15.81 -0.38 -21.90
N ALA A 462 14.95 0.48 -22.47
CA ALA A 462 13.87 1.12 -21.74
C ALA A 462 12.88 0.11 -21.17
N ASP A 463 12.49 -0.92 -21.94
CA ASP A 463 11.59 -1.98 -21.49
C ASP A 463 12.17 -2.76 -20.31
N LYS A 464 13.48 -3.12 -20.39
CA LYS A 464 14.18 -3.78 -19.27
C LYS A 464 14.27 -2.88 -18.04
N PHE A 465 14.54 -1.59 -18.22
CA PHE A 465 14.56 -0.63 -17.13
C PHE A 465 13.18 -0.50 -16.46
N LEU A 466 12.12 -0.33 -17.24
CA LEU A 466 10.74 -0.23 -16.74
C LEU A 466 10.34 -1.50 -15.98
N TYR A 467 10.68 -2.67 -16.49
CA TYR A 467 10.43 -3.93 -15.78
C TYR A 467 11.14 -3.96 -14.41
N GLY A 468 12.42 -3.57 -14.37
CA GLY A 468 13.17 -3.44 -13.12
C GLY A 468 12.59 -2.38 -12.18
N HIS A 469 12.14 -1.24 -12.71
CA HIS A 469 11.52 -0.17 -11.95
C HIS A 469 10.19 -0.60 -11.31
N HIS A 470 9.31 -1.26 -12.06
CA HIS A 470 8.04 -1.78 -11.53
C HIS A 470 8.29 -2.86 -10.47
N SER A 471 9.22 -3.79 -10.73
CA SER A 471 9.59 -4.83 -9.76
C SER A 471 10.14 -4.23 -8.47
N LEU A 472 10.97 -3.18 -8.58
CA LEU A 472 11.50 -2.46 -7.41
C LEU A 472 10.38 -1.81 -6.59
N ASN A 473 9.44 -1.13 -7.26
CA ASN A 473 8.30 -0.50 -6.57
C ASN A 473 7.43 -1.53 -5.85
N GLU A 474 7.16 -2.68 -6.47
CA GLU A 474 6.44 -3.78 -5.83
C GLU A 474 7.14 -4.28 -4.58
N GLU A 475 8.45 -4.49 -4.64
CA GLU A 475 9.24 -4.97 -3.49
C GLU A 475 9.29 -3.94 -2.35
N LEU A 476 9.40 -2.65 -2.66
CA LEU A 476 9.34 -1.58 -1.66
C LEU A 476 7.97 -1.49 -0.99
N MET A 477 6.88 -1.59 -1.77
CA MET A 477 5.53 -1.54 -1.21
C MET A 477 5.20 -2.79 -0.39
N LYS A 478 5.69 -3.97 -0.80
CA LYS A 478 5.54 -5.20 -0.02
C LYS A 478 6.18 -5.11 1.36
N GLU A 479 7.32 -4.43 1.50
CA GLU A 479 7.94 -4.19 2.82
C GLU A 479 7.04 -3.34 3.73
N LEU A 480 6.29 -2.39 3.16
CA LEU A 480 5.29 -1.59 3.84
C LEU A 480 3.96 -2.34 4.06
N GLY A 481 3.85 -3.60 3.63
CA GLY A 481 2.64 -4.41 3.74
C GLY A 481 1.56 -4.05 2.72
N VAL A 482 1.94 -3.45 1.59
CA VAL A 482 1.04 -3.01 0.51
C VAL A 482 1.32 -3.80 -0.77
N THR A 483 0.28 -4.33 -1.40
CA THR A 483 0.33 -4.97 -2.72
C THR A 483 -0.13 -3.97 -3.78
N ILE A 484 0.66 -3.79 -4.85
CA ILE A 484 0.33 -2.86 -5.93
C ILE A 484 -0.66 -3.52 -6.90
N ILE A 485 -1.69 -2.76 -7.29
CA ILE A 485 -2.59 -3.08 -8.41
C ILE A 485 -2.25 -2.11 -9.55
N TRP A 486 -1.55 -2.61 -10.56
CA TRP A 486 -1.16 -1.81 -11.71
C TRP A 486 -2.35 -1.47 -12.61
N TYR A 487 -2.40 -0.22 -13.09
CA TYR A 487 -3.32 0.22 -14.13
C TYR A 487 -2.59 1.06 -15.20
N GLU A 488 -3.13 1.11 -16.41
CA GLU A 488 -2.57 1.94 -17.49
C GLU A 488 -3.46 3.18 -17.71
N SER A 489 -4.78 2.96 -17.76
CA SER A 489 -5.78 4.03 -17.86
C SER A 489 -6.43 4.31 -16.51
N TYR A 490 -6.76 5.57 -16.23
CA TYR A 490 -7.56 5.92 -15.05
C TYR A 490 -8.96 5.29 -15.07
N ASP A 491 -9.48 4.96 -16.25
CA ASP A 491 -10.76 4.27 -16.44
C ASP A 491 -10.72 2.80 -15.99
N ASP A 492 -9.53 2.20 -15.89
CA ASP A 492 -9.36 0.84 -15.38
C ASP A 492 -9.76 0.74 -13.90
N ILE A 493 -9.56 1.80 -13.11
CA ILE A 493 -9.78 1.80 -11.66
C ILE A 493 -11.27 1.59 -11.33
N PRO A 494 -12.22 2.39 -11.89
CA PRO A 494 -13.65 2.13 -11.72
C PRO A 494 -14.07 0.73 -12.19
N GLU A 495 -13.49 0.21 -13.26
CA GLU A 495 -13.81 -1.14 -13.78
C GLU A 495 -13.42 -2.23 -12.78
N ILE A 496 -12.20 -2.17 -12.25
CA ILE A 496 -11.71 -3.12 -11.24
C ILE A 496 -12.54 -3.02 -9.95
N ILE A 497 -12.87 -1.81 -9.51
CA ILE A 497 -13.74 -1.61 -8.33
C ILE A 497 -15.12 -2.24 -8.54
N ARG A 498 -15.71 -2.08 -9.74
CA ARG A 498 -16.97 -2.73 -10.10
C ARG A 498 -16.85 -4.25 -10.12
N GLU A 499 -15.72 -4.79 -10.58
CA GLU A 499 -15.47 -6.24 -10.55
C GLU A 499 -15.40 -6.79 -9.12
N VAL A 500 -14.67 -6.10 -8.23
CA VAL A 500 -14.55 -6.47 -6.81
C VAL A 500 -15.91 -6.46 -6.11
N THR A 501 -16.81 -5.56 -6.51
CA THR A 501 -18.16 -5.43 -5.94
C THR A 501 -19.21 -6.33 -6.61
N LYS A 502 -18.95 -6.87 -7.81
CA LYS A 502 -19.86 -7.79 -8.53
C LYS A 502 -20.03 -9.09 -7.74
N GLN A 503 -21.26 -9.59 -7.70
CA GLN A 503 -21.56 -10.92 -7.17
C GLN A 503 -21.28 -11.98 -8.24
N GLU A 504 -20.71 -13.11 -7.82
CA GLU A 504 -21.00 -14.38 -8.50
C GLU A 504 -22.40 -14.77 -8.03
N ASN A 505 -23.34 -14.86 -8.99
CA ASN A 505 -24.69 -15.34 -8.74
C ASN A 505 -24.71 -16.82 -8.36
#